data_AF-X1UTZ9-F1
#
_entry.id   AF-X1UTZ9-F1
#
_cell.length_a   1.000
_cell.length_b   1.000
_cell.length_c   1.000
_cell.angle_alpha   90.00
_cell.angle_beta   90.00
_cell.angle_gamma   90.00
#
_symmetry.space_group_name_H-M   'P 1'
#
loop_
_entity.id
_entity.type
_entity.pdbx_description
1 polymer ?
#
loop_
_entity_poly.entity_id
_entity_poly.type
_entity_poly.pdbx_seq_one_letter_code
_entity_poly.pdbx_strand_id
1 'polypeptide(L)'
;MFTKILMATDGSDHASHALKYAVESAVKWDAQLIILSVIPPIRPILPDPDDFYPTYFPEFEEELEKAYKKILDEAIETVKNEQPEIKSKHV
;
A
#
# COMPACT_ATOMS: atom_id res chain seq x y z
N MET A 1 -22.29 -9.53 -6.63
CA MET A 1 -21.43 -10.12 -5.59
C MET A 1 -20.00 -10.12 -6.11
N PHE A 2 -19.02 -9.73 -5.30
CA PHE A 2 -17.61 -9.73 -5.75
C PHE A 2 -16.93 -11.04 -5.37
N THR A 3 -16.02 -11.49 -6.21
CA THR A 3 -15.18 -12.68 -5.97
C THR A 3 -13.73 -12.30 -5.64
N LYS A 4 -13.34 -11.06 -5.98
CA LYS A 4 -12.04 -10.45 -5.66
C LYS A 4 -12.24 -8.98 -5.32
N ILE A 5 -11.57 -8.50 -4.29
CA ILE A 5 -11.58 -7.10 -3.85
C ILE A 5 -10.13 -6.63 -3.82
N LEU A 6 -9.85 -5.51 -4.48
CA LEU A 6 -8.56 -4.82 -4.38
C LEU A 6 -8.71 -3.65 -3.40
N MET A 7 -7.84 -3.60 -2.40
CA MET A 7 -7.73 -2.54 -1.42
C MET A 7 -6.37 -1.87 -1.53
N ALA A 8 -6.36 -0.60 -1.94
CA ALA A 8 -5.16 0.20 -2.00
C ALA A 8 -4.93 0.91 -0.65
N THR A 9 -3.69 0.87 -0.14
CA THR A 9 -3.30 1.57 1.08
C THR A 9 -2.09 2.47 0.82
N ASP A 10 -2.14 3.68 1.37
CA ASP A 10 -1.03 4.63 1.44
C ASP A 10 -0.54 4.80 2.89
N GLY A 11 -1.03 3.98 3.82
CA GLY A 11 -0.71 4.06 5.25
C GLY A 11 -1.44 5.14 6.03
N SER A 12 -2.35 5.89 5.39
CA SER A 12 -3.14 6.91 6.08
C SER A 12 -4.24 6.31 6.96
N ASP A 13 -4.73 7.10 7.92
CA ASP A 13 -5.90 6.74 8.74
C ASP A 13 -7.14 6.47 7.88
N HIS A 14 -7.30 7.24 6.78
CA HIS A 14 -8.40 7.07 5.84
C HIS A 14 -8.34 5.71 5.13
N ALA A 15 -7.14 5.31 4.67
CA ALA A 15 -6.91 3.99 4.11
C ALA A 15 -7.15 2.88 5.15
N SER A 16 -6.74 3.10 6.40
CA SER A 16 -6.99 2.17 7.51
C SER A 16 -8.48 1.95 7.78
N HIS A 17 -9.31 3.01 7.70
CA HIS A 17 -10.76 2.87 7.79
C HIS A 17 -11.35 2.11 6.59
N ALA A 18 -10.89 2.41 5.37
CA ALA A 18 -11.32 1.70 4.17
C ALA A 18 -10.97 0.20 4.22
N LEU A 19 -9.82 -0.16 4.81
CA LEU A 19 -9.38 -1.55 4.97
C LEU A 19 -10.41 -2.37 5.77
N LYS A 20 -10.97 -1.81 6.84
CA LYS A 20 -12.00 -2.47 7.66
C LYS A 20 -13.22 -2.86 6.84
N TYR A 21 -13.75 -1.92 6.04
CA TYR A 21 -14.88 -2.20 5.16
C TYR A 21 -14.55 -3.18 4.05
N ALA A 22 -13.32 -3.17 3.53
CA ALA A 22 -12.87 -4.12 2.53
C ALA A 22 -12.81 -5.55 3.10
N VAL A 23 -12.33 -5.70 4.34
CA VAL A 23 -12.32 -6.97 5.09
C VAL A 23 -13.75 -7.48 5.32
N GLU A 24 -14.64 -6.64 5.87
CA GLU A 24 -16.05 -6.99 6.09
C GLU A 24 -16.73 -7.44 4.79
N SER A 25 -16.47 -6.72 3.69
CA SER A 25 -17.02 -7.04 2.37
C SER A 25 -16.47 -8.36 1.83
N ALA A 26 -15.19 -8.63 2.03
CA ALA A 26 -14.55 -9.87 1.61
C ALA A 26 -15.12 -11.08 2.38
N VAL A 27 -15.30 -10.96 3.69
CA VAL A 27 -15.95 -11.99 4.52
C VAL A 27 -17.39 -12.21 4.08
N LYS A 28 -18.17 -11.13 3.92
CA LYS A 28 -19.58 -11.20 3.50
C LYS A 28 -19.77 -11.93 2.17
N TRP A 29 -18.80 -11.84 1.27
CA TRP A 29 -18.90 -12.38 -0.08
C TRP A 29 -17.98 -13.58 -0.36
N ASP A 30 -17.29 -14.14 0.65
CA ASP A 30 -16.21 -15.14 0.48
C ASP A 30 -15.27 -14.74 -0.67
N ALA A 31 -14.92 -13.45 -0.73
CA ALA A 31 -14.09 -12.89 -1.77
C ALA A 31 -12.61 -12.90 -1.35
N GLN A 32 -11.73 -13.07 -2.31
CA GLN A 32 -10.29 -12.87 -2.10
C GLN A 32 -10.01 -11.37 -1.87
N LEU A 33 -9.32 -11.03 -0.79
CA LEU A 33 -8.84 -9.66 -0.55
C LEU A 33 -7.40 -9.51 -1.04
N ILE A 34 -7.16 -8.51 -1.89
CA ILE A 34 -5.84 -8.13 -2.39
C ILE A 34 -5.47 -6.77 -1.82
N ILE A 35 -4.34 -6.67 -1.13
CA ILE A 35 -3.85 -5.40 -0.57
C ILE A 35 -2.66 -4.93 -1.42
N LEU A 36 -2.68 -3.65 -1.81
CA LEU A 36 -1.68 -3.02 -2.68
C LEU A 36 -1.21 -1.71 -2.06
N SER A 37 0.10 -1.47 -2.09
CA SER A 37 0.74 -0.19 -1.77
C SER A 37 1.54 0.29 -2.98
N VAL A 38 1.44 1.58 -3.34
CA VAL A 38 2.05 2.12 -4.57
C VAL A 38 2.99 3.27 -4.24
N ILE A 39 4.28 3.10 -4.57
CA ILE A 39 5.26 4.18 -4.48
C ILE A 39 4.95 5.21 -5.59
N PRO A 40 4.64 6.47 -5.25
CA PRO A 40 4.40 7.50 -6.25
C PRO A 40 5.69 7.83 -7.00
N PRO A 41 5.60 8.24 -8.28
CA PRO A 41 6.77 8.65 -9.02
C PRO A 41 7.43 9.84 -8.33
N ILE A 42 8.73 9.74 -8.10
CA ILE A 42 9.54 10.83 -7.57
C ILE A 42 9.54 11.92 -8.64
N ARG A 43 8.90 13.05 -8.36
CA ARG A 43 9.02 14.21 -9.25
C ARG A 43 10.44 14.76 -9.09
N PRO A 44 11.20 14.96 -10.19
CA PRO A 44 12.46 15.66 -10.08
C PRO A 44 12.19 17.03 -9.46
N ILE A 45 12.87 17.32 -8.35
CA ILE A 45 12.99 18.69 -7.86
C ILE A 45 13.69 19.43 -8.99
N LEU A 46 13.10 20.51 -9.50
CA LEU A 46 13.77 21.35 -10.47
C LEU A 46 15.14 21.70 -9.88
N PRO A 47 16.25 21.31 -10.54
CA PRO A 47 17.55 21.69 -10.03
C PRO A 47 17.66 23.21 -10.02
N ASP A 48 18.58 23.72 -9.19
CA ASP A 48 19.10 25.08 -9.36
C ASP A 48 19.43 25.29 -10.85
N PRO A 49 19.30 26.51 -11.42
CA PRO A 49 19.54 26.76 -12.85
C PRO A 49 20.93 26.29 -13.36
N ASP A 50 21.87 26.07 -12.44
CA ASP A 50 23.23 25.63 -12.70
C ASP A 50 23.42 24.09 -12.62
N ASP A 51 22.43 23.34 -12.09
CA ASP A 51 22.47 21.87 -11.99
C ASP A 51 21.71 21.24 -13.17
N PHE A 52 22.43 20.61 -14.10
CA PHE A 52 21.85 20.06 -15.33
C PHE A 52 21.33 18.62 -15.22
N TYR A 53 21.37 18.02 -14.03
CA TYR A 53 20.95 16.64 -13.83
C TYR A 53 19.94 16.54 -12.68
N PRO A 54 18.79 15.86 -12.86
CA PRO A 54 17.99 15.47 -11.72
C PRO A 54 18.85 14.57 -10.83
N THR A 55 19.08 14.99 -9.59
CA THR A 55 19.90 14.21 -8.67
C THR A 55 19.15 12.94 -8.29
N TYR A 56 19.51 11.85 -8.94
CA TYR A 56 19.05 10.51 -8.60
C TYR A 56 19.87 10.02 -7.40
N PHE A 57 19.19 9.80 -6.27
CA PHE A 57 19.79 9.26 -5.05
C PHE A 57 19.30 7.82 -4.87
N PRO A 58 20.09 6.80 -5.24
CA PRO A 58 19.69 5.39 -5.08
C PRO A 58 19.26 5.05 -3.65
N GLU A 59 19.89 5.67 -2.65
CA GLU A 59 19.55 5.48 -1.23
C GLU A 59 18.13 5.94 -0.93
N PHE A 60 17.64 7.00 -1.59
CA PHE A 60 16.29 7.50 -1.42
C PHE A 60 15.24 6.52 -1.98
N GLU A 61 15.54 5.84 -3.08
CA GLU A 61 14.65 4.80 -3.62
C GLU A 61 14.55 3.59 -2.67
N GLU A 62 15.68 3.14 -2.13
CA GLU A 62 15.67 2.04 -1.16
C GLU A 62 14.90 2.40 0.12
N GLU A 63 15.05 3.63 0.62
CA GLU A 63 14.30 4.11 1.78
C GLU A 63 12.80 4.19 1.50
N LEU A 64 12.41 4.66 0.31
CA LEU A 64 11.01 4.67 -0.12
C LEU A 64 10.45 3.26 -0.22
N GLU A 65 11.18 2.32 -0.83
CA GLU A 65 10.73 0.93 -0.92
C GLU A 65 10.52 0.32 0.47
N LYS A 66 11.47 0.52 1.38
CA LYS A 66 11.36 0.08 2.79
C LYS A 66 10.13 0.69 3.47
N ALA A 67 9.87 1.98 3.27
CA ALA A 67 8.73 2.66 3.87
C ALA A 67 7.39 2.13 3.35
N TYR A 68 7.25 1.96 2.03
CA TYR A 68 6.00 1.46 1.43
C TYR A 68 5.77 -0.02 1.71
N LYS A 69 6.83 -0.82 1.83
CA LYS A 69 6.74 -2.21 2.29
C LYS A 69 6.25 -2.29 3.73
N LYS A 70 6.76 -1.42 4.62
CA LYS A 70 6.29 -1.36 6.00
C LYS A 70 4.79 -1.02 6.09
N ILE A 71 4.32 -0.05 5.29
CA ILE A 71 2.88 0.28 5.18
C ILE A 71 2.05 -0.95 4.77
N LEU A 72 2.53 -1.70 3.78
CA LEU A 72 1.87 -2.93 3.33
C LEU A 72 1.84 -3.99 4.43
N ASP A 73 2.96 -4.22 5.11
CA ASP A 73 3.08 -5.19 6.20
C ASP A 73 2.14 -4.86 7.37
N GLU A 74 2.05 -3.59 7.77
CA GLU A 74 1.14 -3.12 8.84
C GLU A 74 -0.34 -3.32 8.47
N ALA A 75 -0.71 -3.06 7.22
CA ALA A 75 -2.06 -3.34 6.72
C ALA A 75 -2.37 -4.85 6.77
N ILE A 76 -1.41 -5.69 6.41
CA ILE A 76 -1.54 -7.16 6.47
C ILE A 76 -1.70 -7.64 7.92
N GLU A 77 -0.90 -7.13 8.84
CA GLU A 77 -0.99 -7.45 10.26
C GLU A 77 -2.35 -7.06 10.83
N THR A 78 -2.86 -5.88 10.46
CA THR A 78 -4.20 -5.43 10.86
C THR A 78 -5.27 -6.43 10.42
N VAL A 79 -5.22 -6.88 9.16
CA VAL A 79 -6.17 -7.88 8.63
C VAL A 79 -6.05 -9.22 9.37
N LYS A 80 -4.84 -9.70 9.63
CA LYS A 80 -4.61 -10.96 10.34
C LYS A 80 -5.13 -10.92 11.79
N ASN A 81 -4.96 -9.78 12.46
CA ASN A 81 -5.41 -9.59 13.84
C ASN A 81 -6.94 -9.47 13.93
N GLU A 82 -7.58 -8.80 12.98
CA GLU A 82 -9.04 -8.62 12.98
C GLU A 82 -9.80 -9.84 12.43
N GLN A 83 -9.25 -10.55 11.43
CA GLN A 83 -9.90 -11.67 10.74
C GLN A 83 -8.87 -12.72 10.27
N PRO A 84 -8.43 -13.66 11.14
CA PRO A 84 -7.40 -14.64 10.81
C PRO A 84 -7.80 -15.65 9.72
N GLU A 85 -9.11 -15.81 9.46
CA GLU A 85 -9.67 -16.78 8.52
C GLU A 85 -9.68 -16.29 7.05
N ILE A 86 -9.34 -15.01 6.80
CA ILE A 86 -9.52 -14.40 5.47
C ILE A 86 -8.45 -14.87 4.46
N LYS A 87 -8.89 -15.24 3.26
CA LYS A 87 -8.00 -15.58 2.13
C LYS A 87 -7.42 -14.30 1.53
N SER A 88 -6.23 -13.89 1.97
CA SER A 88 -5.53 -12.71 1.45
C SER A 88 -4.41 -13.04 0.47
N LYS A 89 -4.19 -12.18 -0.53
CA LYS A 89 -3.01 -12.19 -1.41
C LYS A 89 -2.43 -10.77 -1.45
N HIS A 90 -1.11 -10.66 -1.45
CA HIS A 90 -0.41 -9.38 -1.34
C HIS A 90 0.43 -9.16 -2.60
N VAL A 91 0.40 -7.94 -3.15
CA VAL A 91 1.10 -7.57 -4.39
C VAL A 91 1.66 -6.16 -4.23
#